data_AF-A0A976PZR9-F1
#
_entry.id   AF-A0A976PZR9-F1
#
_cell.length_a   1.000
_cell.length_b   1.000
_cell.length_c   1.000
_cell.angle_alpha   90.00
_cell.angle_beta   90.00
_cell.angle_gamma   90.00
#
_symmetry.space_group_name_H-M   'P 1'
#
loop_
_entity.id
_entity.type
_entity.pdbx_description
1 polymer ?
#
loop_
_entity_poly.entity_id
_entity_poly.type
_entity_poly.pdbx_seq_one_letter_code
_entity_poly.pdbx_strand_id
1 'polypeptide(L)'
;MANPSQKYGLMSRKVLMGTTLAAALFFMIVGVIFWGGFNTAMEATNTMEFCISCHEMEENVYREYTKTIHFTNRSGVQATCSDCHVPDPWVHKVVRKVQASKELWHKVLGSIDTPEKFDKKRLKLAKNVWNAMKATDSRECRNCHDYGSMNPENQKKRSRKQHINGMIAGNTCIDCHKGIAHTKVHDQLTEAELVEMEKPNPDNKRPIPPQWQAFIDAQAAGKVAGKKDKKAAPKPVEKAPEVAVAEEKAADAVPAPVSAGPNPASNIDWASIEPSEVILFYTGQASMEWSLKGSDHGGKRAFVTGDRCFDCHEEEEDAIGDKIVSGEKAEATPIPGKRPSIPVNVRAAHDADNLYMQFQWEEGEHAPIPFVDGGKMDPDNPMKFAVMLTTDIEDDPKVEYAERAGCWQTCHHDLNYMPHKPDDATLAASPLAQRLDFSGGVTKYLKESRTSIEIEGKDGKKRGGWDKLKDEAEIQAALENGSFMDLLRYKSGTGESEDGHILAERVMTGGQGVTFTGSLSDGKWTVLMTRKLVSDQPGDVSMAVDQWYNIGFAIHDDYTSSRFHHVSLGLKLGFDDEDAEINAIGK
;
A
#
# COMPACT_ATOMS: atom_id res chain seq x y z
N MET A 1 69.94 -77.61 -35.44
CA MET A 1 70.06 -76.35 -34.67
C MET A 1 68.73 -75.62 -34.80
N ALA A 2 67.91 -75.63 -33.75
CA ALA A 2 66.58 -75.03 -33.74
C ALA A 2 66.68 -73.55 -33.38
N ASN A 3 66.01 -72.69 -34.14
CA ASN A 3 65.90 -71.26 -33.90
C ASN A 3 64.80 -71.02 -32.86
N PRO A 4 65.05 -70.35 -31.71
CA PRO A 4 64.04 -70.23 -30.66
C PRO A 4 62.97 -69.20 -31.05
N SER A 5 61.71 -69.64 -30.96
CA SER A 5 60.50 -68.83 -31.14
C SER A 5 60.49 -67.63 -30.19
N GLN A 6 60.41 -66.41 -30.71
CA GLN A 6 60.02 -65.24 -29.93
C GLN A 6 58.57 -65.41 -29.45
N LYS A 7 58.40 -65.63 -28.14
CA LYS A 7 57.08 -65.59 -27.51
C LYS A 7 56.68 -64.13 -27.33
N TYR A 8 55.81 -63.63 -28.20
CA TYR A 8 55.13 -62.35 -27.98
C TYR A 8 54.21 -62.49 -26.76
N GLY A 9 54.56 -61.80 -25.67
CA GLY A 9 53.81 -61.85 -24.41
C GLY A 9 52.38 -61.33 -24.54
N LEU A 10 51.54 -61.69 -23.57
CA LEU A 10 50.09 -61.42 -23.47
C LEU A 10 49.69 -59.93 -23.64
N MET A 11 50.63 -58.99 -23.55
CA MET A 11 50.40 -57.57 -23.76
C MET A 11 50.34 -57.15 -25.24
N SER A 12 50.84 -57.97 -26.17
CA SER A 12 50.85 -57.65 -27.61
C SER A 12 49.48 -57.76 -28.30
N ARG A 13 48.44 -58.25 -27.61
CA ARG A 13 47.09 -58.48 -28.14
C ARG A 13 45.99 -57.58 -27.58
N LYS A 14 46.33 -56.54 -26.80
CA LYS A 14 45.35 -55.68 -26.11
C LYS A 14 45.17 -54.29 -26.74
N VAL A 15 45.36 -54.15 -28.04
CA VAL A 15 45.05 -52.92 -28.79
C VAL A 15 43.73 -53.13 -29.54
N LEU A 16 42.64 -52.62 -28.99
CA LEU A 16 41.35 -52.54 -29.67
C LEU A 16 41.17 -51.07 -30.09
N MET A 17 40.99 -50.80 -31.39
CA MET A 17 40.89 -49.42 -31.94
C MET A 17 42.04 -48.47 -31.54
N GLY A 18 43.30 -48.95 -31.59
CA GLY A 18 44.47 -48.07 -31.44
C GLY A 18 44.84 -47.66 -30.01
N THR A 19 44.11 -48.10 -28.98
CA THR A 19 44.46 -47.85 -27.57
C THR A 19 44.65 -49.16 -26.80
N THR A 20 45.61 -49.19 -25.87
CA THR A 20 45.77 -50.35 -24.98
C THR A 20 44.69 -50.32 -23.90
N LEU A 21 44.20 -51.48 -23.46
CA LEU A 21 43.26 -51.55 -22.32
C LEU A 21 43.79 -50.84 -21.06
N ALA A 22 45.11 -50.80 -20.87
CA ALA A 22 45.75 -50.06 -19.79
C ALA A 22 45.64 -48.53 -19.98
N ALA A 23 45.84 -48.02 -21.20
CA ALA A 23 45.65 -46.60 -21.49
C ALA A 23 44.18 -46.18 -21.34
N ALA A 24 43.25 -47.00 -21.81
CA ALA A 24 41.81 -46.75 -21.64
C ALA A 24 41.42 -46.69 -20.16
N LEU A 25 41.89 -47.64 -19.34
CA LEU A 25 41.65 -47.65 -17.89
C LEU A 25 42.28 -46.42 -17.21
N PHE A 26 43.49 -46.04 -17.59
CA PHE A 26 44.16 -44.85 -17.06
C PHE A 26 43.37 -43.56 -17.34
N PHE A 27 42.99 -43.30 -18.61
CA PHE A 27 42.23 -42.11 -18.96
C PHE A 27 40.82 -42.09 -18.33
N MET A 28 40.19 -43.26 -18.15
CA MET A 28 38.93 -43.36 -17.42
C MET A 28 39.11 -42.96 -15.95
N ILE A 29 40.13 -43.47 -15.26
CA ILE A 29 40.42 -43.10 -13.86
C ILE A 29 40.71 -41.60 -13.75
N VAL A 30 41.56 -41.07 -14.64
CA VAL A 30 41.85 -39.62 -14.69
C VAL A 30 40.58 -38.81 -14.94
N GLY A 31 39.73 -39.25 -15.86
CA GLY A 31 38.45 -38.62 -16.16
C GLY A 31 37.50 -38.59 -14.97
N VAL A 32 37.39 -39.70 -14.22
CA VAL A 32 36.57 -39.78 -13.00
C VAL A 32 37.12 -38.86 -11.90
N ILE A 33 38.44 -38.83 -11.70
CA ILE A 33 39.07 -37.94 -10.71
C ILE A 33 38.83 -36.48 -11.08
N PHE A 34 39.02 -36.11 -12.35
CA PHE A 34 38.81 -34.74 -12.81
C PHE A 34 37.33 -34.33 -12.69
N TRP A 35 36.41 -35.19 -13.14
CA TRP A 35 34.97 -34.94 -13.04
C TRP A 35 34.52 -34.80 -11.59
N GLY A 36 34.94 -35.73 -10.72
CA GLY A 36 34.64 -35.70 -9.29
C GLY A 36 35.23 -34.46 -8.63
N GLY A 37 36.51 -34.18 -8.85
CA GLY A 37 37.19 -33.00 -8.31
C GLY A 37 36.55 -31.69 -8.76
N PHE A 38 36.19 -31.58 -10.05
CA PHE A 38 35.52 -30.40 -10.60
C PHE A 38 34.16 -30.16 -9.94
N ASN A 39 33.30 -31.19 -9.85
CA ASN A 39 31.98 -31.04 -9.24
C ASN A 39 32.06 -30.77 -7.74
N THR A 40 33.00 -31.39 -7.02
CA THR A 40 33.25 -31.07 -5.61
C THR A 40 33.69 -29.63 -5.43
N ALA A 41 34.58 -29.09 -6.28
CA ALA A 41 34.99 -27.69 -6.21
C ALA A 41 33.83 -26.74 -6.56
N MET A 42 33.00 -27.10 -7.54
CA MET A 42 31.80 -26.34 -7.90
C MET A 42 30.81 -26.24 -6.73
N GLU A 43 30.65 -27.31 -5.97
CA GLU A 43 29.76 -27.36 -4.82
C GLU A 43 30.35 -26.66 -3.59
N ALA A 44 31.65 -26.86 -3.33
CA ALA A 44 32.36 -26.14 -2.27
C ALA A 44 32.28 -24.61 -2.46
N THR A 45 32.27 -24.14 -3.71
CA THR A 45 32.13 -22.71 -4.05
C THR A 45 30.67 -22.22 -4.08
N ASN A 46 29.71 -23.04 -3.65
CA ASN A 46 28.31 -22.66 -3.42
C ASN A 46 27.95 -22.60 -1.93
N THR A 47 28.86 -22.98 -1.03
CA THR A 47 28.54 -23.01 0.40
C THR A 47 28.52 -21.60 1.00
N MET A 48 27.80 -21.46 2.11
CA MET A 48 27.74 -20.21 2.87
C MET A 48 29.14 -19.76 3.30
N GLU A 49 29.97 -20.69 3.80
CA GLU A 49 31.33 -20.42 4.27
C GLU A 49 32.22 -19.87 3.16
N PHE A 50 32.08 -20.37 1.93
CA PHE A 50 32.81 -19.82 0.80
C PHE A 50 32.33 -18.42 0.45
N CYS A 51 31.01 -18.19 0.37
CA CYS A 51 30.45 -16.89 0.04
C CYS A 51 30.86 -15.79 1.03
N ILE A 52 30.91 -16.11 2.33
CA ILE A 52 31.30 -15.16 3.38
C ILE A 52 32.80 -15.16 3.68
N SER A 53 33.62 -15.94 2.94
CA SER A 53 35.07 -15.90 3.11
C SER A 53 35.71 -14.56 2.71
N CYS A 54 34.97 -13.73 1.97
CA CYS A 54 35.34 -12.36 1.67
C CYS A 54 34.68 -11.41 2.69
N HIS A 55 35.49 -10.54 3.32
CA HIS A 55 35.01 -9.59 4.33
C HIS A 55 33.91 -8.66 3.80
N GLU A 56 33.93 -8.30 2.50
CA GLU A 56 32.88 -7.48 1.89
C GLU A 56 31.50 -8.15 1.94
N MET A 57 31.45 -9.48 1.86
CA MET A 57 30.21 -10.24 1.94
C MET A 57 29.80 -10.47 3.40
N GLU A 58 30.78 -10.80 4.26
CA GLU A 58 30.55 -11.09 5.68
C GLU A 58 30.08 -9.87 6.48
N GLU A 59 30.69 -8.71 6.26
CA GLU A 59 30.44 -7.49 7.03
C GLU A 59 29.17 -6.76 6.58
N ASN A 60 28.79 -6.92 5.30
CA ASN A 60 27.64 -6.24 4.71
C ASN A 60 26.45 -7.20 4.54
N VAL A 61 26.32 -7.83 3.37
CA VAL A 61 25.12 -8.56 2.94
C VAL A 61 24.77 -9.74 3.84
N TYR A 62 25.76 -10.41 4.45
CA TYR A 62 25.51 -11.49 5.39
C TYR A 62 24.82 -11.00 6.67
N ARG A 63 25.26 -9.87 7.24
CA ARG A 63 24.65 -9.27 8.45
C ARG A 63 23.20 -8.83 8.23
N GLU A 64 22.86 -8.50 6.98
CA GLU A 64 21.50 -8.17 6.58
C GLU A 64 20.67 -9.45 6.41
N TYR A 65 21.23 -10.45 5.74
CA TYR A 65 20.58 -11.73 5.48
C TYR A 65 20.19 -12.48 6.77
N THR A 66 21.02 -12.43 7.81
CA THR A 66 20.73 -13.11 9.09
C THR A 66 19.47 -12.61 9.80
N LYS A 67 18.97 -11.43 9.42
CA LYS A 67 17.76 -10.82 9.98
C LYS A 67 16.48 -11.22 9.23
N THR A 68 16.58 -12.12 8.24
CA THR A 68 15.50 -12.42 7.31
C THR A 68 14.91 -13.81 7.52
N ILE A 69 13.72 -14.03 6.97
CA ILE A 69 13.05 -15.35 6.97
C ILE A 69 13.84 -16.41 6.19
N HIS A 70 14.71 -16.01 5.26
CA HIS A 70 15.54 -16.96 4.52
C HIS A 70 16.67 -17.53 5.40
N PHE A 71 17.06 -16.82 6.47
CA PHE A 71 18.02 -17.30 7.45
C PHE A 71 17.36 -18.11 8.58
N THR A 72 16.31 -17.55 9.21
CA THR A 72 15.59 -18.20 10.32
C THR A 72 14.10 -18.27 10.01
N ASN A 73 13.55 -19.48 9.89
CA ASN A 73 12.13 -19.69 9.61
C ASN A 73 11.53 -20.89 10.36
N ARG A 74 10.20 -20.98 10.27
CA ARG A 74 9.40 -22.01 10.93
C ARG A 74 9.57 -23.43 10.36
N SER A 75 10.05 -23.58 9.12
CA SER A 75 10.19 -24.90 8.48
C SER A 75 11.55 -25.54 8.73
N GLY A 76 12.56 -24.75 9.14
CA GLY A 76 13.94 -25.20 9.29
C GLY A 76 14.68 -25.39 7.96
N VAL A 77 14.06 -25.01 6.83
CA VAL A 77 14.68 -25.06 5.49
C VAL A 77 15.27 -23.70 5.19
N GLN A 78 16.59 -23.63 5.13
CA GLN A 78 17.33 -22.38 4.93
C GLN A 78 17.73 -22.22 3.46
N ALA A 79 17.47 -21.04 2.89
CA ALA A 79 17.96 -20.68 1.56
C ALA A 79 19.24 -19.85 1.69
N THR A 80 20.36 -20.41 1.27
CA THR A 80 21.70 -19.83 1.37
C THR A 80 21.99 -18.85 0.22
N CYS A 81 23.18 -18.25 0.20
CA CYS A 81 23.57 -17.29 -0.84
C CYS A 81 23.47 -17.89 -2.26
N SER A 82 23.89 -19.14 -2.44
CA SER A 82 23.92 -19.77 -3.75
C SER A 82 22.53 -20.06 -4.28
N ASP A 83 21.57 -20.41 -3.42
CA ASP A 83 20.18 -20.68 -3.82
C ASP A 83 19.53 -19.50 -4.54
N CYS A 84 19.95 -18.27 -4.23
CA CYS A 84 19.46 -17.04 -4.86
C CYS A 84 20.40 -16.45 -5.92
N HIS A 85 21.73 -16.55 -5.74
CA HIS A 85 22.71 -15.87 -6.59
C HIS A 85 23.41 -16.78 -7.62
N VAL A 86 23.25 -18.09 -7.49
CA VAL A 86 23.86 -19.10 -8.36
C VAL A 86 22.75 -19.99 -8.93
N PRO A 87 22.50 -19.96 -10.25
CA PRO A 87 21.47 -20.79 -10.85
C PRO A 87 21.70 -22.27 -10.57
N ASP A 88 20.64 -23.01 -10.23
CA ASP A 88 20.77 -24.46 -10.05
C ASP A 88 21.04 -25.21 -11.37
N PRO A 89 20.36 -24.91 -12.50
CA PRO A 89 20.61 -25.62 -13.76
C PRO A 89 22.05 -25.45 -14.23
N TRP A 90 22.70 -26.57 -14.55
CA TRP A 90 24.15 -26.67 -14.75
C TRP A 90 24.73 -25.63 -15.73
N VAL A 91 24.10 -25.44 -16.89
CA VAL A 91 24.60 -24.48 -17.90
C VAL A 91 24.60 -23.06 -17.34
N HIS A 92 23.52 -22.66 -16.68
CA HIS A 92 23.40 -21.32 -16.10
C HIS A 92 24.33 -21.15 -14.88
N LYS A 93 24.52 -22.21 -14.07
CA LYS A 93 25.48 -22.27 -12.97
C LYS A 93 26.90 -21.95 -13.44
N VAL A 94 27.34 -22.63 -14.51
CA VAL A 94 28.68 -22.44 -15.09
C VAL A 94 28.83 -21.02 -15.65
N VAL A 95 27.85 -20.51 -16.41
CA VAL A 95 27.87 -19.14 -16.93
C VAL A 95 28.01 -18.12 -15.80
N ARG A 96 27.23 -18.25 -14.73
CA ARG A 96 27.29 -17.35 -13.57
C ARG A 96 28.64 -17.40 -12.86
N LYS A 97 29.23 -18.60 -12.70
CA LYS A 97 30.56 -18.76 -12.09
C LYS A 97 31.67 -18.18 -12.95
N VAL A 98 31.58 -18.28 -14.28
CA VAL A 98 32.48 -17.58 -15.20
C VAL A 98 32.33 -16.06 -15.05
N GLN A 99 31.10 -15.54 -14.95
CA GLN A 99 30.87 -14.11 -14.70
C GLN A 99 31.40 -13.67 -13.33
N ALA A 100 31.32 -14.53 -12.31
CA ALA A 100 31.82 -14.26 -10.95
C ALA A 100 33.34 -14.03 -10.92
N SER A 101 34.10 -14.49 -11.91
CA SER A 101 35.55 -14.19 -12.00
C SER A 101 35.85 -12.68 -12.01
N LYS A 102 34.90 -11.85 -12.48
CA LYS A 102 35.01 -10.37 -12.42
C LYS A 102 34.98 -9.84 -10.99
N GLU A 103 34.35 -10.55 -10.06
CA GLU A 103 34.28 -10.16 -8.65
C GLU A 103 35.67 -10.27 -8.00
N LEU A 104 36.47 -11.27 -8.37
CA LEU A 104 37.88 -11.39 -7.95
C LEU A 104 38.73 -10.21 -8.43
N TRP A 105 38.52 -9.76 -9.67
CA TRP A 105 39.18 -8.56 -10.19
C TRP A 105 38.82 -7.32 -9.36
N HIS A 106 37.53 -7.14 -9.02
CA HIS A 106 37.07 -6.01 -8.20
C HIS A 106 37.51 -6.09 -6.74
N LYS A 107 37.70 -7.30 -6.20
CA LYS A 107 38.32 -7.56 -4.90
C LYS A 107 39.76 -7.05 -4.88
N VAL A 108 40.57 -7.42 -5.89
CA VAL A 108 41.96 -6.95 -6.02
C VAL A 108 42.03 -5.42 -6.14
N LEU A 109 41.08 -4.81 -6.85
CA LEU A 109 41.00 -3.35 -6.97
C LEU A 109 40.45 -2.63 -5.72
N GLY A 110 40.01 -3.33 -4.68
CA GLY A 110 39.40 -2.70 -3.50
C GLY A 110 38.16 -1.87 -3.84
N SER A 111 37.35 -2.35 -4.80
CA SER A 111 36.23 -1.59 -5.36
C SER A 111 35.07 -1.39 -4.38
N ILE A 112 34.92 -2.27 -3.39
CA ILE A 112 33.87 -2.33 -2.36
C ILE A 112 34.41 -2.88 -1.02
N ASP A 113 35.71 -2.75 -0.78
CA ASP A 113 36.44 -3.33 0.37
C ASP A 113 36.17 -2.66 1.71
N THR A 114 35.33 -1.63 1.76
CA THR A 114 34.82 -1.03 3.00
C THR A 114 33.30 -0.87 2.92
N PRO A 115 32.58 -0.86 4.06
CA PRO A 115 31.14 -0.63 4.07
C PRO A 115 30.72 0.64 3.32
N GLU A 116 31.46 1.74 3.46
CA GLU A 116 31.14 3.01 2.79
C GLU A 116 31.29 2.90 1.26
N LYS A 117 32.30 2.15 0.78
CA LYS A 117 32.48 1.91 -0.65
C LYS A 117 31.41 0.95 -1.20
N PHE A 118 31.01 -0.05 -0.41
CA PHE A 118 29.92 -0.95 -0.75
C PHE A 118 28.60 -0.16 -0.89
N ASP A 119 28.28 0.66 0.11
CA ASP A 119 27.05 1.47 0.13
C ASP A 119 26.99 2.46 -1.04
N LYS A 120 28.11 3.13 -1.37
CA LYS A 120 28.21 3.99 -2.56
C LYS A 120 27.89 3.26 -3.88
N LYS A 121 28.06 1.94 -3.93
CA LYS A 121 27.77 1.11 -5.11
C LYS A 121 26.53 0.23 -4.95
N ARG A 122 25.85 0.27 -3.80
CA ARG A 122 24.76 -0.66 -3.45
C ARG A 122 23.64 -0.65 -4.47
N LEU A 123 23.15 0.53 -4.87
CA LEU A 123 22.11 0.63 -5.90
C LEU A 123 22.55 0.03 -7.24
N LYS A 124 23.81 0.27 -7.65
CA LYS A 124 24.36 -0.30 -8.89
C LYS A 124 24.45 -1.82 -8.82
N LEU A 125 24.91 -2.37 -7.70
CA LEU A 125 25.00 -3.81 -7.49
C LEU A 125 23.61 -4.45 -7.45
N ALA A 126 22.66 -3.83 -6.76
CA ALA A 126 21.28 -4.26 -6.69
C ALA A 126 20.62 -4.28 -8.09
N LYS A 127 20.80 -3.22 -8.89
CA LYS A 127 20.33 -3.16 -10.29
C LYS A 127 20.85 -4.33 -11.13
N ASN A 128 22.13 -4.70 -10.98
CA ASN A 128 22.70 -5.84 -11.71
C ASN A 128 21.99 -7.16 -11.37
N VAL A 129 21.74 -7.40 -10.07
CA VAL A 129 21.05 -8.61 -9.61
C VAL A 129 19.58 -8.60 -10.03
N TRP A 130 18.88 -7.48 -9.86
CA TRP A 130 17.48 -7.35 -10.28
C TRP A 130 17.30 -7.54 -11.78
N ASN A 131 18.19 -6.98 -12.61
CA ASN A 131 18.16 -7.19 -14.05
C ASN A 131 18.40 -8.65 -14.43
N ALA A 132 19.33 -9.33 -13.76
CA ALA A 132 19.59 -10.75 -14.00
C ALA A 132 18.39 -11.63 -13.62
N MET A 133 17.78 -11.36 -12.45
CA MET A 133 16.56 -12.06 -12.01
C MET A 133 15.38 -11.75 -12.95
N LYS A 134 15.22 -10.50 -13.40
CA LYS A 134 14.18 -10.09 -14.35
C LYS A 134 14.31 -10.85 -15.67
N ALA A 135 15.52 -10.89 -16.23
CA ALA A 135 15.81 -11.56 -17.49
C ALA A 135 15.61 -13.09 -17.45
N THR A 136 15.53 -13.68 -16.26
CA THR A 136 15.40 -15.12 -16.05
C THR A 136 14.08 -15.52 -15.40
N ASP A 137 13.08 -14.61 -15.39
CA ASP A 137 11.80 -14.80 -14.69
C ASP A 137 11.96 -15.25 -13.22
N SER A 138 12.97 -14.70 -12.53
CA SER A 138 13.29 -15.02 -11.14
C SER A 138 13.40 -16.54 -10.91
N ARG A 139 14.01 -17.26 -11.86
CA ARG A 139 14.21 -18.71 -11.82
C ARG A 139 14.62 -19.22 -10.44
N GLU A 140 15.59 -18.56 -9.82
CA GLU A 140 16.14 -18.93 -8.51
C GLU A 140 15.09 -18.82 -7.39
N CYS A 141 14.24 -17.78 -7.42
CA CYS A 141 13.12 -17.66 -6.50
C CYS A 141 12.12 -18.82 -6.68
N ARG A 142 11.85 -19.21 -7.93
CA ARG A 142 10.84 -20.22 -8.29
C ARG A 142 11.23 -21.65 -7.96
N ASN A 143 12.51 -21.92 -7.70
CA ASN A 143 12.95 -23.21 -7.17
C ASN A 143 12.27 -23.55 -5.83
N CYS A 144 11.93 -22.53 -5.04
CA CYS A 144 11.26 -22.68 -3.74
C CYS A 144 9.86 -22.03 -3.71
N HIS A 145 9.63 -20.99 -4.52
CA HIS A 145 8.40 -20.20 -4.57
C HIS A 145 7.70 -20.34 -5.92
N ASP A 146 7.10 -21.51 -6.16
CA ASP A 146 6.31 -21.76 -7.36
C ASP A 146 4.81 -21.54 -7.11
N TYR A 147 4.13 -20.85 -8.03
CA TYR A 147 2.70 -20.58 -7.92
C TYR A 147 1.86 -21.87 -7.85
N GLY A 148 2.30 -22.94 -8.53
CA GLY A 148 1.68 -24.26 -8.51
C GLY A 148 1.77 -24.97 -7.16
N SER A 149 2.66 -24.53 -6.26
CA SER A 149 2.81 -25.10 -4.91
C SER A 149 2.44 -24.12 -3.80
N MET A 150 2.24 -22.84 -4.13
CA MET A 150 1.71 -21.85 -3.20
C MET A 150 0.24 -22.15 -2.87
N ASN A 151 -0.09 -22.15 -1.59
CA ASN A 151 -1.47 -22.23 -1.13
C ASN A 151 -2.06 -20.81 -1.02
N PRO A 152 -3.11 -20.46 -1.78
CA PRO A 152 -3.75 -19.15 -1.69
C PRO A 152 -4.33 -18.89 -0.29
N GLU A 153 -4.98 -19.86 0.35
CA GLU A 153 -5.66 -19.68 1.66
C GLU A 153 -4.73 -19.19 2.78
N ASN A 154 -3.42 -19.47 2.68
CA ASN A 154 -2.42 -19.09 3.68
C ASN A 154 -1.70 -17.76 3.36
N GLN A 155 -2.11 -17.06 2.32
CA GLN A 155 -1.58 -15.74 1.96
C GLN A 155 -2.56 -14.65 2.39
N LYS A 156 -2.08 -13.42 2.63
CA LYS A 156 -2.95 -12.26 2.87
C LYS A 156 -3.79 -11.94 1.63
N LYS A 157 -4.98 -11.34 1.80
CA LYS A 157 -5.91 -10.97 0.71
C LYS A 157 -5.22 -10.20 -0.41
N ARG A 158 -4.52 -9.12 -0.05
CA ARG A 158 -3.69 -8.33 -0.97
C ARG A 158 -2.66 -9.16 -1.73
N SER A 159 -1.90 -10.01 -1.03
CA SER A 159 -0.87 -10.84 -1.66
C SER A 159 -1.45 -11.84 -2.65
N ARG A 160 -2.59 -12.48 -2.31
CA ARG A 160 -3.30 -13.38 -3.23
C ARG A 160 -3.69 -12.68 -4.53
N LYS A 161 -4.35 -11.52 -4.41
CA LYS A 161 -4.78 -10.71 -5.57
C LYS A 161 -3.60 -10.33 -6.45
N GLN A 162 -2.51 -9.83 -5.84
CA GLN A 162 -1.32 -9.44 -6.60
C GLN A 162 -0.58 -10.63 -7.24
N HIS A 163 -0.59 -11.81 -6.61
CA HIS A 163 -0.04 -13.02 -7.24
C HIS A 163 -0.87 -13.45 -8.46
N ILE A 164 -2.22 -13.41 -8.39
CA ILE A 164 -3.09 -13.68 -9.55
C ILE A 164 -2.79 -12.69 -10.68
N ASN A 165 -2.78 -11.39 -10.38
CA ASN A 165 -2.47 -10.35 -11.35
C ASN A 165 -1.07 -10.55 -11.96
N GLY A 166 -0.08 -10.91 -11.14
CA GLY A 166 1.28 -11.18 -11.61
C GLY A 166 1.36 -12.36 -12.59
N MET A 167 0.59 -13.43 -12.34
CA MET A 167 0.53 -14.60 -13.24
C MET A 167 -0.07 -14.23 -14.60
N ILE A 168 -1.17 -13.47 -14.61
CA ILE A 168 -1.92 -13.10 -15.83
C ILE A 168 -1.19 -12.00 -16.61
N ALA A 169 -0.57 -11.04 -15.92
CA ALA A 169 0.16 -9.94 -16.54
C ALA A 169 1.54 -10.37 -17.06
N GLY A 170 2.14 -11.41 -16.49
CA GLY A 170 3.51 -11.85 -16.81
C GLY A 170 4.57 -11.13 -15.98
N ASN A 171 4.26 -10.80 -14.73
CA ASN A 171 5.24 -10.28 -13.80
C ASN A 171 6.16 -11.38 -13.26
N THR A 172 7.39 -11.00 -12.98
CA THR A 172 8.35 -11.84 -12.24
C THR A 172 8.37 -11.47 -10.75
N CYS A 173 8.97 -12.30 -9.90
CA CYS A 173 9.01 -12.10 -8.45
C CYS A 173 9.66 -10.76 -8.06
N ILE A 174 10.76 -10.39 -8.74
CA ILE A 174 11.50 -9.15 -8.44
C ILE A 174 10.77 -7.87 -8.87
N ASP A 175 9.67 -7.98 -9.62
CA ASP A 175 8.83 -6.83 -9.94
C ASP A 175 8.19 -6.27 -8.67
N CYS A 176 7.83 -7.12 -7.72
CA CYS A 176 7.26 -6.71 -6.44
C CYS A 176 8.25 -6.86 -5.27
N HIS A 177 9.06 -7.92 -5.26
CA HIS A 177 9.88 -8.29 -4.11
C HIS A 177 11.34 -7.80 -4.24
N LYS A 178 11.57 -6.48 -4.22
CA LYS A 178 12.94 -5.91 -4.22
C LYS A 178 13.45 -5.70 -2.79
N GLY A 179 14.70 -6.10 -2.52
CA GLY A 179 15.32 -5.95 -1.19
C GLY A 179 14.84 -6.97 -0.15
N ILE A 180 14.65 -8.23 -0.56
CA ILE A 180 14.11 -9.30 0.31
C ILE A 180 15.10 -9.72 1.40
N ALA A 181 16.36 -9.93 1.01
CA ALA A 181 17.40 -10.47 1.89
C ALA A 181 18.43 -9.40 2.32
N HIS A 182 18.38 -8.23 1.70
CA HIS A 182 19.39 -7.17 1.82
C HIS A 182 18.71 -5.81 1.93
N THR A 183 19.42 -4.83 2.47
CA THR A 183 18.93 -3.46 2.65
C THR A 183 18.29 -2.94 1.37
N LYS A 184 17.06 -2.47 1.52
CA LYS A 184 16.21 -1.99 0.41
C LYS A 184 16.78 -0.69 -0.14
N VAL A 185 16.99 -0.64 -1.46
CA VAL A 185 17.48 0.56 -2.17
C VAL A 185 16.66 0.90 -3.41
N HIS A 186 15.52 0.24 -3.61
CA HIS A 186 14.65 0.44 -4.78
C HIS A 186 13.97 1.82 -4.79
N ASP A 187 13.94 2.51 -3.65
CA ASP A 187 13.37 3.84 -3.38
C ASP A 187 14.29 4.95 -3.92
N GLN A 188 15.55 4.61 -4.19
CA GLN A 188 16.53 5.48 -4.84
C GLN A 188 16.43 5.44 -6.37
N LEU A 189 15.57 4.58 -6.93
CA LEU A 189 15.31 4.55 -8.36
C LEU A 189 14.47 5.75 -8.76
N THR A 190 14.72 6.28 -9.95
CA THR A 190 13.78 7.23 -10.55
C THR A 190 12.47 6.53 -10.91
N GLU A 191 11.36 7.26 -10.98
CA GLU A 191 10.07 6.68 -11.37
C GLU A 191 10.13 6.00 -12.74
N ALA A 192 10.85 6.59 -13.70
CA ALA A 192 11.06 5.99 -15.02
C ALA A 192 11.82 4.65 -14.94
N GLU A 193 12.85 4.56 -14.09
CA GLU A 193 13.57 3.31 -13.87
C GLU A 193 12.71 2.25 -13.18
N LEU A 194 11.89 2.64 -12.20
CA LEU A 194 10.95 1.73 -11.54
C LEU A 194 9.93 1.16 -12.52
N VAL A 195 9.28 2.03 -13.30
CA VAL A 195 8.28 1.64 -14.31
C VAL A 195 8.88 0.65 -15.31
N GLU A 196 10.06 0.94 -15.84
CA GLU A 196 10.71 0.04 -16.80
C GLU A 196 11.11 -1.30 -16.16
N MET A 197 11.62 -1.29 -14.93
CA MET A 197 12.01 -2.52 -14.22
C MET A 197 10.81 -3.41 -13.87
N GLU A 198 9.67 -2.80 -13.53
CA GLU A 198 8.44 -3.48 -13.11
C GLU A 198 7.52 -3.87 -14.27
N LYS A 199 7.86 -3.44 -15.49
CA LYS A 199 7.11 -3.73 -16.71
C LYS A 199 6.94 -5.25 -16.89
N PRO A 200 5.71 -5.78 -16.95
CA PRO A 200 5.50 -7.22 -17.14
C PRO A 200 6.10 -7.71 -18.46
N ASN A 201 6.57 -8.96 -18.47
CA ASN A 201 7.00 -9.63 -19.70
C ASN A 201 5.87 -10.56 -20.18
N PRO A 202 5.28 -10.35 -21.37
CA PRO A 202 4.24 -11.22 -21.91
C PRO A 202 4.65 -12.71 -22.00
N ASP A 203 5.94 -13.00 -22.18
CA ASP A 203 6.44 -14.37 -22.25
C ASP A 203 6.39 -15.10 -20.90
N ASN A 204 6.28 -14.36 -19.79
CA ASN A 204 6.20 -14.90 -18.43
C ASN A 204 4.75 -15.14 -17.97
N LYS A 205 3.75 -14.84 -18.82
CA LYS A 205 2.34 -15.10 -18.53
C LYS A 205 2.11 -16.59 -18.34
N ARG A 206 1.31 -16.93 -17.35
CA ARG A 206 1.03 -18.33 -17.00
C ARG A 206 -0.44 -18.53 -16.65
N PRO A 207 -0.99 -19.73 -16.94
CA PRO A 207 -2.34 -20.06 -16.51
C PRO A 207 -2.43 -20.09 -14.99
N ILE A 208 -3.61 -19.75 -14.46
CA ILE A 208 -3.91 -19.88 -13.04
C ILE A 208 -3.89 -21.38 -12.69
N PRO A 209 -3.09 -21.82 -11.69
CA PRO A 209 -3.05 -23.24 -11.33
C PRO A 209 -4.42 -23.72 -10.78
N PRO A 210 -4.76 -25.01 -10.94
CA PRO A 210 -6.08 -25.54 -10.57
C PRO A 210 -6.50 -25.24 -9.13
N GLN A 211 -5.58 -25.30 -8.17
CA GLN A 211 -5.87 -24.99 -6.76
C GLN A 211 -6.20 -23.52 -6.51
N TRP A 212 -5.62 -22.61 -7.32
CA TRP A 212 -5.96 -21.19 -7.27
C TRP A 212 -7.31 -20.94 -7.92
N GLN A 213 -7.60 -21.59 -9.04
CA GLN A 213 -8.90 -21.50 -9.68
C GLN A 213 -10.01 -22.00 -8.75
N ALA A 214 -9.81 -23.16 -8.12
CA ALA A 214 -10.76 -23.69 -7.15
C ALA A 214 -11.00 -22.74 -5.96
N PHE A 215 -9.95 -22.04 -5.49
CA PHE A 215 -10.09 -21.03 -4.45
C PHE A 215 -10.92 -19.83 -4.92
N ILE A 216 -10.66 -19.32 -6.13
CA ILE A 216 -11.42 -18.21 -6.74
C ILE A 216 -12.90 -18.59 -6.89
N ASP A 217 -13.17 -19.77 -7.44
CA ASP A 217 -14.54 -20.27 -7.64
C ASP A 217 -15.28 -20.45 -6.31
N ALA A 218 -14.58 -20.95 -5.27
CA ALA A 218 -15.15 -21.11 -3.94
C ALA A 218 -15.41 -19.77 -3.25
N GLN A 219 -14.57 -18.75 -3.47
CA GLN A 219 -14.78 -17.40 -2.97
C GLN A 219 -16.00 -16.76 -3.64
N ALA A 220 -16.12 -16.87 -4.96
CA ALA A 220 -17.28 -16.38 -5.72
C ALA A 220 -18.60 -17.06 -5.30
N ALA A 221 -18.54 -18.32 -4.86
CA ALA A 221 -19.68 -19.06 -4.34
C ALA A 221 -19.99 -18.80 -2.85
N GLY A 222 -19.30 -17.87 -2.19
CA GLY A 222 -19.46 -17.57 -0.76
C GLY A 222 -19.02 -18.70 0.18
N LYS A 223 -18.28 -19.71 -0.32
CA LYS A 223 -17.90 -20.92 0.43
C LYS A 223 -16.58 -20.81 1.18
N VAL A 224 -15.83 -19.73 0.95
CA VAL A 224 -14.62 -19.40 1.69
C VAL A 224 -14.94 -18.25 2.63
N ALA A 225 -15.36 -18.58 3.85
CA ALA A 225 -15.43 -17.58 4.91
C ALA A 225 -14.00 -17.07 5.15
N GLY A 226 -13.77 -15.78 4.94
CA GLY A 226 -12.53 -15.13 5.34
C GLY A 226 -12.25 -15.53 6.78
N LYS A 227 -11.07 -16.10 7.06
CA LYS A 227 -10.62 -16.28 8.43
C LYS A 227 -10.62 -14.88 9.04
N LYS A 228 -11.62 -14.57 9.88
CA LYS A 228 -11.50 -13.53 10.89
C LYS A 228 -10.32 -13.96 11.74
N ASP A 229 -9.13 -13.49 11.38
CA ASP A 229 -7.94 -13.72 12.19
C ASP A 229 -8.30 -13.20 13.58
N LYS A 230 -8.26 -14.10 14.56
CA LYS A 230 -8.48 -13.76 15.95
C LYS A 230 -7.52 -12.62 16.27
N LYS A 231 -8.05 -11.41 16.48
CA LYS A 231 -7.31 -10.24 16.97
C LYS A 231 -6.38 -10.74 18.08
N ALA A 232 -5.08 -10.80 17.79
CA ALA A 232 -4.09 -10.92 18.84
C ALA A 232 -4.24 -9.66 19.68
N ALA A 233 -4.54 -9.83 20.97
CA ALA A 233 -4.62 -8.71 21.88
C ALA A 233 -3.37 -7.83 21.73
N PRO A 234 -3.51 -6.49 21.75
CA PRO A 234 -2.37 -5.60 21.64
C PRO A 234 -1.31 -5.97 22.68
N LYS A 235 -0.08 -6.17 22.23
CA LYS A 235 1.06 -6.31 23.13
C LYS A 235 1.17 -5.01 23.94
N PRO A 236 1.37 -5.07 25.26
CA PRO A 236 1.58 -3.87 26.06
C PRO A 236 2.77 -3.09 25.49
N VAL A 237 2.54 -1.83 25.16
CA VAL A 237 3.59 -0.88 24.80
C VAL A 237 4.55 -0.78 25.99
N GLU A 238 5.79 -1.15 25.78
CA GLU A 238 6.87 -0.99 26.74
C GLU A 238 7.06 0.52 26.97
N LYS A 239 6.89 0.96 28.23
CA LYS A 239 6.96 2.37 28.63
C LYS A 239 8.22 3.04 28.08
N ALA A 240 8.03 4.07 27.25
CA ALA A 240 9.07 5.05 26.97
C ALA A 240 9.47 5.78 28.27
N PRO A 241 10.73 6.21 28.43
CA PRO A 241 11.22 6.81 29.66
C PRO A 241 10.50 8.13 29.96
N GLU A 242 10.06 8.28 31.21
CA GLU A 242 9.39 9.46 31.75
C GLU A 242 10.16 10.74 31.45
N VAL A 243 9.59 11.60 30.60
CA VAL A 243 9.93 13.02 30.56
C VAL A 243 8.97 13.72 31.52
N ALA A 244 9.53 14.45 32.48
CA ALA A 244 8.81 15.11 33.57
C ALA A 244 7.62 15.93 33.06
N VAL A 245 6.42 15.51 33.44
CA VAL A 245 5.15 16.20 33.17
C VAL A 245 5.02 17.35 34.16
N ALA A 246 4.91 18.57 33.64
CA ALA A 246 4.51 19.73 34.43
C ALA A 246 3.05 19.56 34.89
N GLU A 247 2.79 19.93 36.14
CA GLU A 247 1.54 19.69 36.87
C GLU A 247 0.27 20.06 36.08
N GLU A 248 -0.63 19.08 36.12
CA GLU A 248 -1.97 18.97 35.56
C GLU A 248 -2.90 20.11 36.01
N LYS A 249 -3.49 20.82 35.05
CA LYS A 249 -4.77 21.52 35.25
C LYS A 249 -5.89 20.59 34.82
N ALA A 250 -6.92 20.53 35.65
CA ALA A 250 -8.10 19.66 35.58
C ALA A 250 -8.59 19.37 34.15
N ALA A 251 -8.90 18.10 33.88
CA ALA A 251 -9.60 17.66 32.69
C ALA A 251 -10.99 18.33 32.62
N ASP A 252 -11.14 19.25 31.66
CA ASP A 252 -12.45 19.79 31.31
C ASP A 252 -13.32 18.67 30.74
N ALA A 253 -14.54 18.52 31.27
CA ALA A 253 -15.53 17.59 30.74
C ALA A 253 -15.80 17.90 29.26
N VAL A 254 -15.89 16.86 28.42
CA VAL A 254 -16.25 17.01 27.01
C VAL A 254 -17.63 17.68 26.93
N PRO A 255 -17.77 18.82 26.23
CA PRO A 255 -19.07 19.46 26.02
C PRO A 255 -20.06 18.47 25.42
N ALA A 256 -21.24 18.34 26.02
CA ALA A 256 -22.30 17.52 25.48
C ALA A 256 -22.68 18.03 24.08
N PRO A 257 -22.82 17.16 23.07
CA PRO A 257 -23.16 17.57 21.73
C PRO A 257 -24.53 18.25 21.68
N VAL A 258 -24.63 19.29 20.85
CA VAL A 258 -25.89 20.00 20.65
C VAL A 258 -26.69 19.29 19.55
N SER A 259 -27.94 18.92 19.86
CA SER A 259 -28.88 18.35 18.89
C SER A 259 -29.63 19.48 18.17
N ALA A 260 -29.43 19.62 16.86
CA ALA A 260 -30.21 20.52 16.03
C ALA A 260 -31.50 19.83 15.54
N GLY A 261 -32.65 20.12 16.17
CA GLY A 261 -33.98 19.77 15.65
C GLY A 261 -34.34 18.28 15.58
N PRO A 262 -35.57 17.95 15.13
CA PRO A 262 -36.01 16.56 14.92
C PRO A 262 -35.39 15.97 13.65
N ASN A 263 -34.74 14.81 13.77
CA ASN A 263 -34.13 14.07 12.67
C ASN A 263 -34.97 12.81 12.35
N PRO A 264 -35.53 12.65 11.13
CA PRO A 264 -36.35 11.50 10.76
C PRO A 264 -35.68 10.14 10.97
N ALA A 265 -34.34 10.08 10.83
CA ALA A 265 -33.53 8.91 11.16
C ALA A 265 -33.72 8.39 12.61
N SER A 266 -34.23 9.23 13.52
CA SER A 266 -34.58 8.81 14.89
C SER A 266 -35.74 7.81 14.96
N ASN A 267 -36.57 7.74 13.91
CA ASN A 267 -37.73 6.85 13.85
C ASN A 267 -37.42 5.48 13.23
N ILE A 268 -36.21 5.30 12.69
CA ILE A 268 -35.78 4.03 12.09
C ILE A 268 -35.49 3.01 13.19
N ASP A 269 -36.00 1.79 13.03
CA ASP A 269 -35.63 0.66 13.89
C ASP A 269 -34.23 0.13 13.52
N TRP A 270 -33.20 0.84 14.00
CA TRP A 270 -31.80 0.50 13.76
C TRP A 270 -31.39 -0.86 14.32
N ALA A 271 -32.11 -1.41 15.29
CA ALA A 271 -31.82 -2.74 15.84
C ALA A 271 -32.16 -3.86 14.85
N SER A 272 -33.02 -3.58 13.86
CA SER A 272 -33.38 -4.52 12.79
C SER A 272 -32.39 -4.56 11.62
N ILE A 273 -31.35 -3.73 11.64
CA ILE A 273 -30.35 -3.62 10.58
C ILE A 273 -29.00 -4.05 11.16
N GLU A 274 -28.40 -5.07 10.55
CA GLU A 274 -27.06 -5.53 10.93
C GLU A 274 -26.02 -4.43 10.61
N PRO A 275 -25.12 -4.10 11.55
CA PRO A 275 -24.10 -3.10 11.31
C PRO A 275 -23.01 -3.62 10.38
N SER A 276 -22.58 -2.75 9.48
CA SER A 276 -21.30 -2.88 8.77
C SER A 276 -20.22 -2.22 9.61
N GLU A 277 -19.21 -2.98 10.06
CA GLU A 277 -18.06 -2.42 10.77
C GLU A 277 -17.07 -1.82 9.76
N VAL A 278 -16.82 -0.52 9.86
CA VAL A 278 -15.87 0.22 9.01
C VAL A 278 -14.75 0.77 9.88
N ILE A 279 -13.51 0.47 9.52
CA ILE A 279 -12.33 1.01 10.22
C ILE A 279 -11.90 2.32 9.55
N LEU A 280 -11.98 3.43 10.30
CA LEU A 280 -11.37 4.70 9.91
C LEU A 280 -9.98 4.76 10.52
N PHE A 281 -8.93 4.95 9.72
CA PHE A 281 -7.55 4.99 10.22
C PHE A 281 -6.93 6.37 10.03
N TYR A 282 -5.95 6.70 10.87
CA TYR A 282 -5.23 7.96 10.82
C TYR A 282 -4.30 8.00 9.58
N THR A 283 -4.44 9.03 8.76
CA THR A 283 -3.84 9.06 7.41
C THR A 283 -2.54 9.85 7.32
N GLY A 284 -2.22 10.65 8.34
CA GLY A 284 -1.02 11.48 8.40
C GLY A 284 -0.92 12.44 7.20
N GLN A 285 0.10 12.24 6.38
CA GLN A 285 0.43 13.05 5.19
C GLN A 285 0.34 12.24 3.88
N ALA A 286 -0.37 11.11 3.87
CA ALA A 286 -0.53 10.25 2.71
C ALA A 286 -1.53 10.84 1.69
N SER A 287 -1.07 11.78 0.85
CA SER A 287 -1.88 12.38 -0.23
C SER A 287 -1.99 11.48 -1.48
N MET A 288 -2.76 11.91 -2.48
CA MET A 288 -2.77 11.25 -3.80
C MET A 288 -1.41 11.28 -4.48
N GLU A 289 -0.66 12.37 -4.38
CA GLU A 289 0.70 12.45 -4.96
C GLU A 289 1.66 11.47 -4.29
N TRP A 290 1.47 11.18 -3.00
CA TRP A 290 2.22 10.15 -2.31
C TRP A 290 1.82 8.75 -2.80
N SER A 291 0.51 8.50 -2.95
CA SER A 291 -0.03 7.21 -3.40
C SER A 291 0.33 6.89 -4.86
N LEU A 292 0.43 7.92 -5.71
CA LEU A 292 0.73 7.85 -7.14
C LEU A 292 2.22 7.96 -7.47
N LYS A 293 3.10 8.04 -6.47
CA LYS A 293 4.55 7.98 -6.65
C LYS A 293 5.09 6.63 -6.18
N GLY A 294 5.62 5.83 -7.10
CA GLY A 294 5.95 4.43 -6.86
C GLY A 294 7.06 4.25 -5.82
N SER A 295 8.01 5.20 -5.77
CA SER A 295 9.07 5.22 -4.75
C SER A 295 8.52 5.41 -3.32
N ASP A 296 7.40 6.13 -3.19
CA ASP A 296 6.81 6.49 -1.90
C ASP A 296 5.75 5.45 -1.48
N HIS A 297 4.96 4.96 -2.44
CA HIS A 297 3.93 3.96 -2.24
C HIS A 297 3.95 2.86 -3.32
N GLY A 298 4.27 1.63 -2.91
CA GLY A 298 4.32 0.47 -3.81
C GLY A 298 2.97 0.02 -4.39
N GLY A 299 1.86 0.66 -4.02
CA GLY A 299 0.53 0.39 -4.57
C GLY A 299 0.23 1.09 -5.91
N LYS A 300 1.05 2.06 -6.34
CA LYS A 300 0.82 2.85 -7.56
C LYS A 300 0.42 1.99 -8.76
N ARG A 301 1.21 0.94 -9.06
CA ARG A 301 0.99 0.07 -10.22
C ARG A 301 -0.37 -0.62 -10.18
N ALA A 302 -0.74 -1.18 -9.04
CA ALA A 302 -2.03 -1.85 -8.86
C ALA A 302 -3.17 -0.85 -9.05
N PHE A 303 -3.06 0.33 -8.45
CA PHE A 303 -4.06 1.38 -8.52
C PHE A 303 -4.32 1.89 -9.94
N VAL A 304 -3.26 2.26 -10.67
CA VAL A 304 -3.41 2.77 -12.04
C VAL A 304 -3.89 1.71 -13.03
N THR A 305 -3.82 0.43 -12.67
CA THR A 305 -4.31 -0.69 -13.49
C THR A 305 -5.72 -1.15 -13.12
N GLY A 306 -6.35 -0.58 -12.10
CA GLY A 306 -7.76 -0.83 -11.78
C GLY A 306 -8.06 -1.12 -10.31
N ASP A 307 -7.07 -1.49 -9.49
CA ASP A 307 -7.34 -1.89 -8.11
C ASP A 307 -7.78 -0.68 -7.25
N ARG A 308 -8.81 -0.87 -6.43
CA ARG A 308 -9.22 0.14 -5.44
C ARG A 308 -8.26 0.14 -4.24
N CYS A 309 -8.22 1.26 -3.52
CA CYS A 309 -7.55 1.32 -2.21
C CYS A 309 -8.13 0.26 -1.26
N PHE A 310 -9.46 0.08 -1.29
CA PHE A 310 -10.20 -0.90 -0.49
C PHE A 310 -9.69 -2.33 -0.70
N ASP A 311 -9.65 -2.80 -1.95
CA ASP A 311 -9.24 -4.18 -2.29
C ASP A 311 -7.81 -4.54 -1.84
N CYS A 312 -6.97 -3.52 -1.59
CA CYS A 312 -5.61 -3.70 -1.11
C CYS A 312 -5.50 -3.60 0.42
N HIS A 313 -6.39 -2.88 1.10
CA HIS A 313 -6.17 -2.40 2.46
C HIS A 313 -7.31 -2.69 3.47
N GLU A 314 -8.44 -3.28 3.08
CA GLU A 314 -9.63 -3.54 3.94
C GLU A 314 -9.44 -4.46 5.17
N GLU A 315 -8.22 -4.93 5.41
CA GLU A 315 -7.83 -5.72 6.60
C GLU A 315 -6.47 -5.24 7.16
N GLU A 316 -5.99 -4.08 6.70
CA GLU A 316 -4.67 -3.52 7.05
C GLU A 316 -4.79 -2.17 7.77
N GLU A 317 -5.99 -1.60 7.91
CA GLU A 317 -6.23 -0.23 8.38
C GLU A 317 -5.67 0.05 9.77
N ASP A 318 -5.92 -0.86 10.73
CA ASP A 318 -5.37 -0.76 12.09
C ASP A 318 -3.83 -0.70 12.06
N ALA A 319 -3.21 -1.62 11.31
CA ALA A 319 -1.76 -1.72 11.20
C ALA A 319 -1.14 -0.55 10.41
N ILE A 320 -1.90 0.06 9.49
CA ILE A 320 -1.50 1.28 8.80
C ILE A 320 -1.55 2.46 9.78
N GLY A 321 -2.64 2.59 10.53
CA GLY A 321 -2.80 3.59 11.59
C GLY A 321 -1.64 3.56 12.57
N ASP A 322 -1.29 2.38 13.10
CA ASP A 322 -0.18 2.19 14.06
C ASP A 322 1.17 2.73 13.53
N LYS A 323 1.46 2.48 12.25
CA LYS A 323 2.71 2.95 11.61
C LYS A 323 2.72 4.45 11.39
N ILE A 324 1.56 5.04 11.15
CA ILE A 324 1.46 6.48 10.90
C ILE A 324 1.51 7.23 12.23
N VAL A 325 0.76 6.83 13.26
CA VAL A 325 0.80 7.51 14.56
C VAL A 325 2.14 7.38 15.28
N SER A 326 2.91 6.33 15.01
CA SER A 326 4.27 6.19 15.53
C SER A 326 5.32 7.03 14.78
N GLY A 327 4.97 7.60 13.62
CA GLY A 327 5.91 8.31 12.75
C GLY A 327 6.83 7.40 11.94
N GLU A 328 6.62 6.08 11.94
CA GLU A 328 7.36 5.15 11.08
C GLU A 328 7.13 5.48 9.59
N LYS A 329 5.92 5.94 9.25
CA LYS A 329 5.53 6.19 7.87
C LYS A 329 4.55 7.36 7.72
N ALA A 330 4.78 8.19 6.71
CA ALA A 330 3.84 9.23 6.27
C ALA A 330 3.35 10.21 7.36
N GLU A 331 4.10 10.41 8.44
CA GLU A 331 3.83 11.41 9.46
C GLU A 331 5.15 12.00 9.97
N ALA A 332 5.40 13.27 9.64
CA ALA A 332 6.60 13.98 10.07
C ALA A 332 6.44 14.61 11.48
N THR A 333 5.20 14.78 11.95
CA THR A 333 4.89 15.38 13.24
C THR A 333 3.89 14.51 14.02
N PRO A 334 4.32 13.35 14.55
CA PRO A 334 3.45 12.45 15.30
C PRO A 334 2.85 13.14 16.54
N ILE A 335 1.58 12.86 16.83
CA ILE A 335 0.89 13.37 18.01
C ILE A 335 0.92 12.26 19.08
N PRO A 336 1.63 12.45 20.21
CA PRO A 336 1.68 11.45 21.28
C PRO A 336 0.28 11.11 21.78
N GLY A 337 -0.03 9.81 21.90
CA GLY A 337 -1.33 9.34 22.38
C GLY A 337 -2.45 9.37 21.34
N LYS A 338 -2.22 9.90 20.13
CA LYS A 338 -3.23 9.87 19.05
C LYS A 338 -3.55 8.42 18.69
N ARG A 339 -4.84 8.07 18.75
CA ARG A 339 -5.26 6.71 18.42
C ARG A 339 -5.06 6.40 16.93
N PRO A 340 -4.67 5.17 16.58
CA PRO A 340 -4.37 4.78 15.19
C PRO A 340 -5.61 4.64 14.32
N SER A 341 -6.72 4.18 14.89
CA SER A 341 -7.95 3.84 14.17
C SER A 341 -9.21 3.98 15.03
N ILE A 342 -10.35 4.03 14.36
CA ILE A 342 -11.70 4.13 14.92
C ILE A 342 -12.56 3.07 14.24
N PRO A 343 -12.96 2.00 14.93
CA PRO A 343 -13.99 1.11 14.43
C PRO A 343 -15.35 1.80 14.55
N VAL A 344 -16.03 1.96 13.42
CA VAL A 344 -17.35 2.60 13.32
C VAL A 344 -18.37 1.57 12.87
N ASN A 345 -19.42 1.37 13.65
CA ASN A 345 -20.58 0.61 13.21
C ASN A 345 -21.48 1.51 12.37
N VAL A 346 -21.66 1.15 11.10
CA VAL A 346 -22.48 1.86 10.13
C VAL A 346 -23.73 1.05 9.82
N ARG A 347 -24.89 1.69 9.89
CA ARG A 347 -26.16 1.13 9.39
C ARG A 347 -26.76 2.10 8.41
N ALA A 348 -27.34 1.59 7.34
CA ALA A 348 -28.01 2.39 6.33
C ALA A 348 -29.41 1.85 6.07
N ALA A 349 -30.35 2.77 5.86
CA ALA A 349 -31.71 2.49 5.46
C ALA A 349 -32.16 3.51 4.41
N HIS A 350 -33.20 3.20 3.65
CA HIS A 350 -33.79 4.16 2.73
C HIS A 350 -35.31 4.02 2.67
N ASP A 351 -35.95 5.08 2.19
CA ASP A 351 -37.31 5.06 1.68
C ASP A 351 -37.33 5.70 0.27
N ALA A 352 -38.52 6.01 -0.25
CA ALA A 352 -38.67 6.61 -1.57
C ALA A 352 -38.00 7.99 -1.72
N ASP A 353 -37.78 8.70 -0.62
CA ASP A 353 -37.36 10.11 -0.62
C ASP A 353 -35.97 10.30 0.01
N ASN A 354 -35.55 9.46 0.96
CA ASN A 354 -34.40 9.70 1.81
C ASN A 354 -33.49 8.48 2.02
N LEU A 355 -32.20 8.77 2.13
CA LEU A 355 -31.19 7.92 2.74
C LEU A 355 -31.09 8.26 4.23
N TYR A 356 -31.13 7.23 5.07
CA TYR A 356 -30.91 7.29 6.50
C TYR A 356 -29.64 6.55 6.86
N MET A 357 -28.80 7.12 7.72
CA MET A 357 -27.62 6.41 8.23
C MET A 357 -27.44 6.61 9.73
N GLN A 358 -26.94 5.58 10.40
CA GLN A 358 -26.48 5.63 11.78
C GLN A 358 -25.01 5.24 11.85
N PHE A 359 -24.23 6.03 12.59
CA PHE A 359 -22.82 5.82 12.85
C PHE A 359 -22.59 5.73 14.36
N GLN A 360 -21.84 4.72 14.79
CA GLN A 360 -21.58 4.49 16.21
C GLN A 360 -20.14 4.06 16.48
N TRP A 361 -19.46 4.73 17.41
CA TRP A 361 -18.09 4.41 17.81
C TRP A 361 -17.80 4.86 19.25
N GLU A 362 -16.74 4.30 19.84
CA GLU A 362 -16.27 4.65 21.18
C GLU A 362 -15.48 5.97 21.17
N GLU A 363 -15.75 6.81 22.17
CA GLU A 363 -15.03 8.06 22.40
C GLU A 363 -13.57 7.80 22.78
N GLY A 364 -12.69 8.66 22.26
CA GLY A 364 -11.27 8.60 22.57
C GLY A 364 -10.90 9.41 23.81
N GLU A 365 -9.76 9.10 24.42
CA GLU A 365 -9.15 9.99 25.40
C GLU A 365 -8.52 11.21 24.71
N HIS A 366 -8.56 12.37 25.37
CA HIS A 366 -7.92 13.57 24.84
C HIS A 366 -6.40 13.43 24.83
N ALA A 367 -5.79 13.60 23.66
CA ALA A 367 -4.36 13.60 23.43
C ALA A 367 -3.91 15.01 22.97
N PRO A 368 -3.44 15.88 23.89
CA PRO A 368 -3.10 17.26 23.57
C PRO A 368 -2.11 17.39 22.42
N ILE A 369 -2.43 18.22 21.44
CA ILE A 369 -1.60 18.43 20.25
C ILE A 369 -0.39 19.30 20.64
N PRO A 370 0.86 18.80 20.52
CA PRO A 370 2.04 19.48 21.10
C PRO A 370 2.37 20.85 20.52
N PHE A 371 1.86 21.16 19.32
CA PHE A 371 2.19 22.36 18.56
C PHE A 371 1.01 23.34 18.46
N VAL A 372 -0.01 23.17 19.30
CA VAL A 372 -1.16 24.07 19.42
C VAL A 372 -1.28 24.51 20.87
N ASP A 373 -1.38 25.82 21.10
CA ASP A 373 -1.60 26.35 22.44
C ASP A 373 -2.96 25.86 22.99
N GLY A 374 -2.97 25.36 24.22
CA GLY A 374 -4.14 24.70 24.80
C GLY A 374 -4.46 23.30 24.26
N GLY A 375 -3.63 22.74 23.36
CA GLY A 375 -3.70 21.34 22.91
C GLY A 375 -4.89 20.97 22.02
N LYS A 376 -5.81 21.91 21.71
CA LYS A 376 -7.03 21.70 20.92
C LYS A 376 -7.01 22.55 19.66
N MET A 377 -7.04 21.94 18.47
CA MET A 377 -7.07 22.67 17.18
C MET A 377 -8.42 23.32 16.90
N ASP A 378 -9.51 22.67 17.33
CA ASP A 378 -10.88 23.12 17.17
C ASP A 378 -11.58 23.03 18.53
N PRO A 379 -11.33 23.99 19.45
CA PRO A 379 -11.82 23.93 20.82
C PRO A 379 -13.35 23.85 20.94
N ASP A 380 -14.06 24.38 19.94
CA ASP A 380 -15.52 24.42 19.91
C ASP A 380 -16.11 23.06 19.54
N ASN A 381 -15.38 22.21 18.82
CA ASN A 381 -15.88 20.94 18.31
C ASN A 381 -15.02 19.77 18.81
N PRO A 382 -15.44 19.09 19.88
CA PRO A 382 -14.84 17.82 20.30
C PRO A 382 -14.71 16.81 19.16
N MET A 383 -15.71 16.80 18.27
CA MET A 383 -15.79 15.92 17.13
C MET A 383 -16.44 16.60 15.93
N LYS A 384 -15.90 16.34 14.74
CA LYS A 384 -16.61 16.57 13.47
C LYS A 384 -16.66 15.28 12.68
N PHE A 385 -17.84 14.96 12.15
CA PHE A 385 -18.07 13.80 11.32
C PHE A 385 -18.39 14.26 9.90
N ALA A 386 -17.76 13.67 8.90
CA ALA A 386 -18.00 14.00 7.50
C ALA A 386 -18.29 12.76 6.66
N VAL A 387 -19.16 12.94 5.67
CA VAL A 387 -19.47 11.96 4.62
C VAL A 387 -19.12 12.60 3.29
N MET A 388 -18.43 11.87 2.42
CA MET A 388 -18.25 12.26 1.01
C MET A 388 -18.93 11.27 0.09
N LEU A 389 -19.58 11.79 -0.94
CA LEU A 389 -20.35 11.02 -1.91
C LEU A 389 -19.94 11.41 -3.33
N THR A 390 -19.95 10.42 -4.22
CA THR A 390 -19.87 10.65 -5.66
C THR A 390 -20.46 9.46 -6.42
N THR A 391 -20.80 9.66 -7.68
CA THR A 391 -21.32 8.61 -8.55
C THR A 391 -20.30 7.49 -8.77
N ASP A 392 -20.76 6.27 -8.97
CA ASP A 392 -19.90 5.14 -9.31
C ASP A 392 -20.02 4.76 -10.79
N ILE A 393 -19.39 5.54 -11.67
CA ILE A 393 -19.46 5.33 -13.13
C ILE A 393 -18.05 4.99 -13.63
N GLU A 394 -17.79 3.71 -13.87
CA GLU A 394 -16.48 3.25 -14.37
C GLU A 394 -16.24 3.59 -15.85
N ASP A 395 -17.28 3.56 -16.68
CA ASP A 395 -17.19 3.75 -18.13
C ASP A 395 -17.00 5.23 -18.55
N ASP A 396 -17.45 6.16 -17.71
CA ASP A 396 -17.34 7.62 -17.89
C ASP A 396 -17.20 8.32 -16.53
N PRO A 397 -16.05 8.15 -15.85
CA PRO A 397 -15.85 8.69 -14.51
C PRO A 397 -15.87 10.21 -14.55
N LYS A 398 -16.82 10.81 -13.84
CA LYS A 398 -16.96 12.27 -13.74
C LYS A 398 -15.86 12.90 -12.88
N VAL A 399 -15.30 12.13 -11.95
CA VAL A 399 -14.16 12.50 -11.13
C VAL A 399 -13.11 11.38 -11.23
N GLU A 400 -11.92 11.72 -11.72
CA GLU A 400 -10.84 10.77 -11.95
C GLU A 400 -10.51 9.99 -10.68
N TYR A 401 -10.50 8.67 -10.77
CA TYR A 401 -10.21 7.72 -9.69
C TYR A 401 -11.15 7.75 -8.49
N ALA A 402 -12.25 8.49 -8.49
CA ALA A 402 -13.11 8.53 -7.31
C ALA A 402 -13.72 7.15 -7.02
N GLU A 403 -13.91 6.31 -8.04
CA GLU A 403 -14.34 4.92 -7.95
C GLU A 403 -13.32 3.98 -7.29
N ARG A 404 -12.03 4.39 -7.24
CA ARG A 404 -10.91 3.60 -6.69
C ARG A 404 -10.34 4.17 -5.40
N ALA A 405 -10.23 5.49 -5.31
CA ALA A 405 -9.66 6.21 -4.19
C ALA A 405 -10.73 6.74 -3.22
N GLY A 406 -11.99 6.87 -3.64
CA GLY A 406 -13.02 7.53 -2.85
C GLY A 406 -12.60 8.95 -2.44
N CYS A 407 -12.82 9.29 -1.18
CA CYS A 407 -12.49 10.61 -0.63
C CYS A 407 -11.00 10.99 -0.73
N TRP A 408 -10.10 10.02 -0.90
CA TRP A 408 -8.66 10.29 -1.04
C TRP A 408 -8.34 11.14 -2.24
N GLN A 409 -9.15 11.06 -3.31
CA GLN A 409 -8.95 11.83 -4.54
C GLN A 409 -8.88 13.35 -4.30
N THR A 410 -9.50 13.82 -3.21
CA THR A 410 -9.52 15.23 -2.82
C THR A 410 -8.33 15.65 -1.93
N CYS A 411 -7.42 14.71 -1.62
CA CYS A 411 -6.32 14.91 -0.67
C CYS A 411 -5.00 15.16 -1.42
N HIS A 412 -4.49 16.38 -1.33
CA HIS A 412 -3.29 16.83 -2.04
C HIS A 412 -2.15 17.21 -1.11
N HIS A 413 -0.92 17.13 -1.61
CA HIS A 413 0.30 17.43 -0.84
C HIS A 413 0.49 18.92 -0.50
N ASP A 414 -0.25 19.80 -1.17
CA ASP A 414 -0.24 21.26 -1.04
C ASP A 414 -1.45 21.82 -0.28
N LEU A 415 -2.31 20.96 0.29
CA LEU A 415 -3.38 21.39 1.17
C LEU A 415 -2.81 22.00 2.46
N ASN A 416 -3.64 22.76 3.17
CA ASN A 416 -3.25 23.29 4.47
C ASN A 416 -2.79 22.16 5.43
N TYR A 417 -1.73 22.42 6.19
CA TYR A 417 -1.01 21.46 7.05
C TYR A 417 -0.32 20.28 6.35
N MET A 418 -0.33 20.21 5.02
CA MET A 418 0.42 19.21 4.24
C MET A 418 1.84 19.71 3.88
N PRO A 419 2.79 18.82 3.54
CA PRO A 419 4.22 19.16 3.44
C PRO A 419 4.56 20.28 2.45
N HIS A 420 3.80 20.44 1.37
CA HIS A 420 4.07 21.43 0.33
C HIS A 420 3.08 22.59 0.30
N LYS A 421 2.36 22.82 1.41
CA LYS A 421 1.44 23.95 1.50
C LYS A 421 2.14 25.27 1.10
N PRO A 422 1.49 26.13 0.31
CA PRO A 422 1.95 27.51 0.12
C PRO A 422 1.83 28.28 1.45
N ASP A 423 2.72 29.25 1.65
CA ASP A 423 2.62 30.18 2.78
C ASP A 423 1.56 31.27 2.52
N ASP A 424 1.09 31.90 3.61
CA ASP A 424 0.00 32.87 3.56
C ASP A 424 0.35 34.10 2.70
N ALA A 425 1.62 34.51 2.65
CA ALA A 425 2.08 35.61 1.82
C ALA A 425 1.98 35.27 0.32
N THR A 426 2.34 34.03 -0.04
CA THR A 426 2.22 33.50 -1.40
C THR A 426 0.75 33.41 -1.82
N LEU A 427 -0.13 32.95 -0.92
CA LEU A 427 -1.57 32.87 -1.18
C LEU A 427 -2.18 34.27 -1.36
N ALA A 428 -1.88 35.21 -0.46
CA ALA A 428 -2.39 36.58 -0.51
C ALA A 428 -1.91 37.36 -1.74
N ALA A 429 -0.69 37.08 -2.22
CA ALA A 429 -0.15 37.70 -3.43
C ALA A 429 -0.68 37.07 -4.74
N SER A 430 -1.32 35.91 -4.66
CA SER A 430 -1.81 35.20 -5.85
C SER A 430 -3.02 35.90 -6.46
N PRO A 431 -3.09 36.03 -7.80
CA PRO A 431 -4.32 36.51 -8.45
C PRO A 431 -5.51 35.57 -8.20
N LEU A 432 -5.27 34.32 -7.80
CA LEU A 432 -6.32 33.36 -7.48
C LEU A 432 -7.07 33.71 -6.18
N ALA A 433 -6.53 34.56 -5.31
CA ALA A 433 -7.23 35.02 -4.10
C ALA A 433 -8.51 35.83 -4.40
N GLN A 434 -8.71 36.25 -5.66
CA GLN A 434 -9.96 36.88 -6.12
C GLN A 434 -11.02 35.85 -6.54
N ARG A 435 -10.64 34.58 -6.71
CA ARG A 435 -11.47 33.50 -7.23
C ARG A 435 -11.67 32.35 -6.24
N LEU A 436 -10.79 32.19 -5.27
CA LEU A 436 -10.81 31.13 -4.27
C LEU A 436 -10.70 31.71 -2.86
N ASP A 437 -11.28 31.05 -1.86
CA ASP A 437 -11.11 31.40 -0.45
C ASP A 437 -9.84 30.74 0.13
N PHE A 438 -8.84 31.58 0.43
CA PHE A 438 -7.60 31.17 1.08
C PHE A 438 -7.53 31.53 2.57
N SER A 439 -8.63 31.96 3.20
CA SER A 439 -8.65 32.34 4.62
C SER A 439 -8.18 31.20 5.54
N GLY A 440 -8.44 29.95 5.16
CA GLY A 440 -7.98 28.74 5.84
C GLY A 440 -6.80 28.03 5.16
N GLY A 441 -6.08 28.71 4.25
CA GLY A 441 -5.12 28.11 3.32
C GLY A 441 -5.79 27.35 2.18
N VAL A 442 -5.01 26.58 1.42
CA VAL A 442 -5.55 25.74 0.35
C VAL A 442 -6.41 24.62 0.93
N THR A 443 -7.67 24.56 0.50
CA THR A 443 -8.62 23.50 0.87
C THR A 443 -8.68 22.42 -0.22
N LYS A 444 -9.45 21.35 0.04
CA LYS A 444 -9.61 20.21 -0.89
C LYS A 444 -10.06 20.70 -2.28
N TYR A 445 -9.54 20.06 -3.32
CA TYR A 445 -9.91 20.32 -4.70
C TYR A 445 -9.84 19.02 -5.51
N LEU A 446 -10.30 19.07 -6.76
CA LEU A 446 -10.28 17.97 -7.72
C LEU A 446 -9.42 18.32 -8.94
N LYS A 447 -8.85 17.31 -9.59
CA LYS A 447 -8.01 17.48 -10.78
C LYS A 447 -8.76 18.14 -11.95
N GLU A 448 -10.06 17.93 -12.04
CA GLU A 448 -10.95 18.47 -13.06
C GLU A 448 -10.95 20.00 -13.08
N SER A 449 -10.69 20.64 -11.93
CA SER A 449 -10.54 22.09 -11.81
C SER A 449 -9.11 22.60 -12.08
N ARG A 450 -8.15 21.70 -12.32
CA ARG A 450 -6.73 22.02 -12.49
C ARG A 450 -6.23 21.67 -13.88
N THR A 451 -5.30 22.46 -14.40
CA THR A 451 -4.62 22.17 -15.68
C THR A 451 -3.59 21.06 -15.55
N SER A 452 -3.02 20.87 -14.35
CA SER A 452 -2.08 19.79 -14.03
C SER A 452 -1.92 19.63 -12.51
N ILE A 453 -1.48 18.45 -12.07
CA ILE A 453 -1.05 18.18 -10.69
C ILE A 453 0.38 17.59 -10.74
N GLU A 454 1.32 18.20 -10.03
CA GLU A 454 2.70 17.70 -9.91
C GLU A 454 2.75 16.54 -8.90
N ILE A 455 2.97 15.33 -9.40
CA ILE A 455 3.01 14.09 -8.59
C ILE A 455 4.43 13.80 -8.07
N GLU A 456 5.45 13.97 -8.90
CA GLU A 456 6.79 13.42 -8.61
C GLU A 456 7.58 14.32 -7.66
N GLY A 457 7.44 15.64 -7.80
CA GLY A 457 8.25 16.62 -7.09
C GLY A 457 9.72 16.61 -7.56
N LYS A 458 9.94 16.25 -8.83
CA LYS A 458 11.28 16.16 -9.42
C LYS A 458 11.98 17.52 -9.41
N ASP A 459 13.30 17.53 -9.23
CA ASP A 459 14.15 18.72 -9.24
C ASP A 459 13.74 19.78 -8.18
N GLY A 460 13.17 19.32 -7.05
CA GLY A 460 12.76 20.17 -5.94
C GLY A 460 11.42 20.89 -6.14
N LYS A 461 10.65 20.52 -7.18
CA LYS A 461 9.29 21.03 -7.37
C LYS A 461 8.40 20.64 -6.20
N LYS A 462 7.54 21.59 -5.78
CA LYS A 462 6.45 21.32 -4.86
C LYS A 462 5.38 20.50 -5.58
N ARG A 463 4.99 19.39 -4.94
CA ARG A 463 3.86 18.53 -5.37
C ARG A 463 2.53 19.21 -5.11
N GLY A 464 1.53 18.88 -5.93
CA GLY A 464 0.20 19.47 -5.91
C GLY A 464 -0.09 20.33 -7.15
N GLY A 465 -1.17 21.10 -7.11
CA GLY A 465 -1.70 21.88 -8.22
C GLY A 465 -2.54 23.08 -7.80
N TRP A 466 -2.40 23.60 -6.57
CA TRP A 466 -3.19 24.72 -6.06
C TRP A 466 -3.13 25.97 -6.97
N ASP A 467 -1.99 26.22 -7.62
CA ASP A 467 -1.77 27.38 -8.50
C ASP A 467 -2.12 27.10 -9.98
N LYS A 468 -2.66 25.92 -10.28
CA LYS A 468 -2.96 25.45 -11.64
C LYS A 468 -4.45 25.51 -11.96
N LEU A 469 -5.18 26.43 -11.33
CA LEU A 469 -6.62 26.61 -11.53
C LEU A 469 -6.96 26.88 -13.00
N LYS A 470 -7.97 26.18 -13.52
CA LYS A 470 -8.56 26.43 -14.84
C LYS A 470 -9.32 27.76 -14.90
N ASP A 471 -9.76 28.15 -16.09
CA ASP A 471 -10.63 29.31 -16.21
C ASP A 471 -12.03 29.05 -15.61
N GLU A 472 -12.80 30.11 -15.40
CA GLU A 472 -14.09 30.03 -14.72
C GLU A 472 -15.13 29.24 -15.51
N ALA A 473 -15.10 29.36 -16.84
CA ALA A 473 -16.05 28.68 -17.71
C ALA A 473 -15.80 27.17 -17.73
N GLU A 474 -14.53 26.75 -17.72
CA GLU A 474 -14.15 25.34 -17.61
C GLU A 474 -14.58 24.72 -16.26
N ILE A 475 -14.42 25.46 -15.15
CA ILE A 475 -14.83 24.98 -13.82
C ILE A 475 -16.34 24.86 -13.74
N GLN A 476 -17.07 25.86 -14.23
CA GLN A 476 -18.53 25.83 -14.27
C GLN A 476 -19.04 24.67 -15.13
N ALA A 477 -18.45 24.45 -16.30
CA ALA A 477 -18.80 23.33 -17.16
C ALA A 477 -18.51 21.97 -16.50
N ALA A 478 -17.42 21.87 -15.74
CA ALA A 478 -17.11 20.65 -14.98
C ALA A 478 -18.17 20.39 -13.89
N LEU A 479 -18.57 21.42 -13.14
CA LEU A 479 -19.63 21.32 -12.13
C LEU A 479 -20.97 20.87 -12.76
N GLU A 480 -21.36 21.49 -13.87
CA GLU A 480 -22.59 21.15 -14.62
C GLU A 480 -22.57 19.72 -15.21
N ASN A 481 -21.39 19.20 -15.54
CA ASN A 481 -21.20 17.82 -15.99
C ASN A 481 -21.11 16.79 -14.85
N GLY A 482 -21.26 17.22 -13.59
CA GLY A 482 -21.20 16.33 -12.43
C GLY A 482 -19.80 16.00 -11.95
N SER A 483 -18.77 16.74 -12.38
CA SER A 483 -17.39 16.57 -11.92
C SER A 483 -17.18 17.23 -10.56
N PHE A 484 -17.84 16.71 -9.52
CA PHE A 484 -17.70 17.15 -8.15
C PHE A 484 -17.83 15.97 -7.18
N MET A 485 -17.43 16.19 -5.93
CA MET A 485 -17.74 15.27 -4.83
C MET A 485 -18.58 16.02 -3.80
N ASP A 486 -19.71 15.45 -3.44
CA ASP A 486 -20.58 15.95 -2.37
C ASP A 486 -19.89 15.75 -1.02
N LEU A 487 -20.01 16.74 -0.14
CA LEU A 487 -19.39 16.80 1.18
C LEU A 487 -20.42 17.25 2.22
N LEU A 488 -20.77 16.32 3.09
CA LEU A 488 -21.67 16.51 4.21
C LEU A 488 -20.87 16.52 5.51
N ARG A 489 -21.16 17.42 6.45
CA ARG A 489 -20.44 17.46 7.73
C ARG A 489 -21.34 17.83 8.92
N TYR A 490 -21.16 17.11 10.01
CA TYR A 490 -21.71 17.42 11.33
C TYR A 490 -20.64 18.02 12.23
N LYS A 491 -21.00 19.09 12.94
CA LYS A 491 -20.19 19.73 14.00
C LYS A 491 -20.80 19.44 15.37
N SER A 492 -20.09 18.70 16.22
CA SER A 492 -20.63 18.30 17.52
C SER A 492 -20.86 19.48 18.48
N GLY A 493 -20.07 20.54 18.34
CA GLY A 493 -20.13 21.71 19.22
C GLY A 493 -21.38 22.56 19.01
N THR A 494 -21.74 22.82 17.76
CA THR A 494 -22.88 23.66 17.39
C THR A 494 -24.13 22.87 17.05
N GLY A 495 -23.98 21.58 16.72
CA GLY A 495 -25.05 20.76 16.15
C GLY A 495 -25.31 21.06 14.66
N GLU A 496 -24.49 21.90 14.03
CA GLU A 496 -24.69 22.34 12.65
C GLU A 496 -24.49 21.18 11.66
N SER A 497 -25.37 21.15 10.66
CA SER A 497 -25.25 20.31 9.46
C SER A 497 -24.80 21.16 8.29
N GLU A 498 -23.68 20.80 7.70
CA GLU A 498 -23.12 21.44 6.50
C GLU A 498 -23.30 20.51 5.30
N ASP A 499 -23.60 21.12 4.15
CA ASP A 499 -24.02 20.45 2.92
C ASP A 499 -23.46 21.23 1.73
N GLY A 500 -22.51 20.65 1.03
CA GLY A 500 -21.76 21.33 -0.01
C GLY A 500 -20.94 20.36 -0.85
N HIS A 501 -19.87 20.85 -1.49
CA HIS A 501 -19.14 20.06 -2.47
C HIS A 501 -17.67 20.44 -2.59
N ILE A 502 -16.93 19.60 -3.32
CA ILE A 502 -15.54 19.82 -3.67
C ILE A 502 -15.41 19.79 -5.19
N LEU A 503 -14.85 20.85 -5.75
CA LEU A 503 -14.35 20.90 -7.13
C LEU A 503 -13.09 21.79 -7.21
N ALA A 504 -13.27 23.10 -7.23
CA ALA A 504 -12.15 24.05 -7.28
C ALA A 504 -11.56 24.34 -5.90
N GLU A 505 -12.43 24.30 -4.90
CA GLU A 505 -12.18 24.42 -3.46
C GLU A 505 -13.26 23.64 -2.70
N ARG A 506 -13.15 23.60 -1.38
CA ARG A 506 -14.16 23.02 -0.49
C ARG A 506 -15.24 24.07 -0.17
N VAL A 507 -16.44 23.84 -0.69
CA VAL A 507 -17.65 24.61 -0.37
C VAL A 507 -18.47 23.83 0.66
N MET A 508 -18.92 24.48 1.74
CA MET A 508 -19.63 23.82 2.86
C MET A 508 -21.13 24.16 2.92
N THR A 509 -21.64 24.89 1.93
CA THR A 509 -23.03 25.35 1.85
C THR A 509 -23.56 25.18 0.42
N GLY A 510 -24.89 25.28 0.26
CA GLY A 510 -25.55 25.28 -1.04
C GLY A 510 -26.11 23.92 -1.47
N GLY A 511 -25.79 22.83 -0.76
CA GLY A 511 -26.45 21.54 -0.95
C GLY A 511 -27.84 21.47 -0.33
N GLN A 512 -28.54 20.35 -0.53
CA GLN A 512 -29.94 20.19 -0.17
C GLN A 512 -30.21 18.98 0.73
N GLY A 513 -30.75 19.27 1.91
CA GLY A 513 -31.60 18.33 2.62
C GLY A 513 -30.85 17.28 3.44
N VAL A 514 -29.58 17.50 3.79
CA VAL A 514 -28.95 16.76 4.88
C VAL A 514 -29.37 17.31 6.25
N THR A 515 -29.57 16.42 7.21
CA THR A 515 -29.76 16.74 8.62
C THR A 515 -29.02 15.72 9.47
N PHE A 516 -28.14 16.21 10.33
CA PHE A 516 -27.42 15.42 11.31
C PHE A 516 -27.91 15.68 12.73
N THR A 517 -27.90 14.64 13.55
CA THR A 517 -28.00 14.75 15.00
C THR A 517 -26.96 13.84 15.65
N GLY A 518 -26.23 14.35 16.62
CA GLY A 518 -25.23 13.59 17.38
C GLY A 518 -25.57 13.52 18.86
N SER A 519 -25.24 12.40 19.49
CA SER A 519 -25.27 12.23 20.94
C SER A 519 -24.04 11.46 21.42
N LEU A 520 -23.63 11.74 22.66
CA LEU A 520 -22.60 11.01 23.37
C LEU A 520 -23.22 10.47 24.65
N SER A 521 -23.38 9.15 24.74
CA SER A 521 -23.91 8.45 25.92
C SER A 521 -23.00 7.28 26.26
N ASP A 522 -22.68 7.12 27.54
CA ASP A 522 -21.88 5.99 28.05
C ASP A 522 -20.54 5.80 27.31
N GLY A 523 -19.89 6.91 26.94
CA GLY A 523 -18.63 6.88 26.20
C GLY A 523 -18.76 6.54 24.71
N LYS A 524 -19.98 6.44 24.18
CA LYS A 524 -20.24 6.07 22.79
C LYS A 524 -20.92 7.20 22.02
N TRP A 525 -20.32 7.60 20.92
CA TRP A 525 -20.93 8.51 19.95
C TRP A 525 -21.99 7.77 19.14
N THR A 526 -23.11 8.43 18.91
CA THR A 526 -24.12 8.05 17.91
C THR A 526 -24.42 9.28 17.05
N VAL A 527 -24.17 9.18 15.74
CA VAL A 527 -24.55 10.20 14.76
C VAL A 527 -25.61 9.61 13.85
N LEU A 528 -26.72 10.32 13.70
CA LEU A 528 -27.79 10.00 12.75
C LEU A 528 -27.75 11.01 11.61
N MET A 529 -27.91 10.52 10.38
CA MET A 529 -28.00 11.31 9.17
C MET A 529 -29.32 10.99 8.48
N THR A 530 -30.05 12.03 8.07
CA THR A 530 -31.08 11.95 7.03
C THR A 530 -30.61 12.80 5.86
N ARG A 531 -30.67 12.28 4.65
CA ARG A 531 -30.34 13.02 3.42
C ARG A 531 -31.39 12.67 2.37
N LYS A 532 -31.86 13.65 1.61
CA LYS A 532 -32.70 13.38 0.44
C LYS A 532 -31.93 12.55 -0.59
N LEU A 533 -32.62 11.66 -1.30
CA LEU A 533 -32.02 10.92 -2.42
C LEU A 533 -31.84 11.81 -3.65
N VAL A 534 -32.86 12.59 -4.00
CA VAL A 534 -32.84 13.48 -5.16
C VAL A 534 -32.60 14.92 -4.73
N SER A 535 -31.66 15.59 -5.41
CA SER A 535 -31.34 17.00 -5.22
C SER A 535 -31.49 17.78 -6.52
N ASP A 536 -32.00 19.01 -6.42
CA ASP A 536 -32.06 19.97 -7.52
C ASP A 536 -30.95 21.04 -7.47
N GLN A 537 -30.03 20.92 -6.51
CA GLN A 537 -28.93 21.87 -6.33
C GLN A 537 -27.67 21.45 -7.09
N PRO A 538 -26.97 22.38 -7.77
CA PRO A 538 -25.65 22.11 -8.33
C PRO A 538 -24.64 21.70 -7.26
N GLY A 539 -23.82 20.71 -7.56
CA GLY A 539 -22.82 20.22 -6.59
C GLY A 539 -23.38 19.25 -5.56
N ASP A 540 -24.62 18.80 -5.71
CA ASP A 540 -25.23 17.82 -4.80
C ASP A 540 -25.64 16.55 -5.57
N VAL A 541 -25.22 15.38 -5.07
CA VAL A 541 -25.41 14.10 -5.77
C VAL A 541 -26.88 13.68 -5.70
N SER A 542 -27.49 13.41 -6.85
CA SER A 542 -28.77 12.69 -6.91
C SER A 542 -28.53 11.19 -6.96
N MET A 543 -29.23 10.44 -6.11
CA MET A 543 -29.12 9.00 -5.97
C MET A 543 -30.38 8.28 -6.47
N ALA A 544 -30.17 7.29 -7.33
CA ALA A 544 -31.15 6.32 -7.77
C ALA A 544 -30.89 4.99 -7.06
N VAL A 545 -31.95 4.31 -6.64
CA VAL A 545 -31.85 3.06 -5.86
C VAL A 545 -31.39 1.85 -6.67
N ASP A 546 -31.28 1.98 -8.00
CA ASP A 546 -30.79 0.93 -8.90
C ASP A 546 -29.31 1.12 -9.29
N GLN A 547 -28.59 2.01 -8.59
CA GLN A 547 -27.20 2.34 -8.84
C GLN A 547 -26.36 2.25 -7.57
N TRP A 548 -25.05 2.03 -7.75
CA TRP A 548 -24.08 2.15 -6.68
C TRP A 548 -23.44 3.53 -6.66
N TYR A 549 -22.96 3.91 -5.48
CA TYR A 549 -22.28 5.19 -5.23
C TYR A 549 -21.00 4.96 -4.45
N ASN A 550 -20.01 5.83 -4.65
CA ASN A 550 -18.84 5.84 -3.79
C ASN A 550 -19.13 6.67 -2.54
N ILE A 551 -18.89 6.08 -1.38
CA ILE A 551 -19.06 6.72 -0.08
C ILE A 551 -17.78 6.62 0.73
N GLY A 552 -17.46 7.68 1.48
CA GLY A 552 -16.35 7.70 2.43
C GLY A 552 -16.68 8.49 3.67
N PHE A 553 -16.06 8.12 4.79
CA PHE A 553 -16.30 8.73 6.08
C PHE A 553 -15.01 9.31 6.65
N ALA A 554 -15.12 10.44 7.35
CA ALA A 554 -14.02 11.00 8.10
C ALA A 554 -14.47 11.47 9.48
N ILE A 555 -13.63 11.24 10.48
CA ILE A 555 -13.81 11.73 11.84
C ILE A 555 -12.60 12.58 12.21
N HIS A 556 -12.84 13.86 12.45
CA HIS A 556 -11.95 14.66 13.29
C HIS A 556 -12.36 14.41 14.73
N ASP A 557 -11.68 13.49 15.42
CA ASP A 557 -11.87 13.32 16.86
C ASP A 557 -10.92 14.23 17.64
N ASP A 558 -11.17 14.34 18.93
CA ASP A 558 -10.22 14.92 19.86
C ASP A 558 -9.84 16.37 19.52
N TYR A 559 -10.86 17.18 19.17
CA TYR A 559 -10.69 18.60 18.81
C TYR A 559 -9.70 18.82 17.66
N THR A 560 -9.46 17.81 16.83
CA THR A 560 -8.57 17.93 15.67
C THR A 560 -9.24 18.66 14.51
N SER A 561 -8.42 19.16 13.58
CA SER A 561 -8.90 19.76 12.34
C SER A 561 -7.93 19.46 11.19
N SER A 562 -8.22 19.99 10.00
CA SER A 562 -7.35 19.86 8.82
C SER A 562 -7.04 18.39 8.48
N ARG A 563 -5.76 18.01 8.31
CA ARG A 563 -5.35 16.64 7.96
C ARG A 563 -5.37 15.65 9.13
N PHE A 564 -5.61 16.12 10.36
CA PHE A 564 -5.42 15.32 11.57
C PHE A 564 -6.63 14.42 11.90
N HIS A 565 -7.29 13.87 10.87
CA HIS A 565 -8.47 13.02 10.97
C HIS A 565 -8.19 11.55 10.70
N HIS A 566 -9.17 10.72 11.05
CA HIS A 566 -9.29 9.34 10.61
C HIS A 566 -10.24 9.24 9.45
N VAL A 567 -9.92 8.41 8.47
CA VAL A 567 -10.67 8.33 7.21
C VAL A 567 -10.86 6.86 6.83
N SER A 568 -12.01 6.53 6.24
CA SER A 568 -12.28 5.21 5.70
C SER A 568 -11.59 5.04 4.35
N LEU A 569 -11.33 3.79 3.95
CA LEU A 569 -11.13 3.50 2.53
C LEU A 569 -12.40 3.87 1.73
N GLY A 570 -12.30 4.01 0.40
CA GLY A 570 -13.48 4.23 -0.45
C GLY A 570 -14.37 2.99 -0.46
N LEU A 571 -15.63 3.16 -0.11
CA LEU A 571 -16.64 2.09 -0.03
C LEU A 571 -17.70 2.28 -1.12
N LYS A 572 -18.42 1.22 -1.48
CA LYS A 572 -19.64 1.32 -2.28
C LYS A 572 -20.87 1.35 -1.38
N LEU A 573 -21.76 2.28 -1.67
CA LEU A 573 -23.12 2.35 -1.17
C LEU A 573 -24.04 1.75 -2.23
N GLY A 574 -24.82 0.74 -1.86
CA GLY A 574 -25.90 0.16 -2.65
C GLY A 574 -27.24 0.23 -1.90
N PHE A 575 -28.33 -0.01 -2.60
CA PHE A 575 -29.68 -0.03 -2.06
C PHE A 575 -30.30 -1.41 -2.27
N ASP A 576 -30.68 -2.06 -1.16
CA ASP A 576 -31.19 -3.44 -1.15
C ASP A 576 -30.27 -4.45 -1.87
N ASP A 577 -28.96 -4.21 -1.81
CA ASP A 577 -27.93 -5.00 -2.48
C ASP A 577 -26.85 -5.44 -1.49
N GLU A 578 -26.79 -6.76 -1.21
CA GLU A 578 -25.87 -7.33 -0.24
C GLU A 578 -24.41 -7.40 -0.70
N ASP A 579 -24.15 -7.16 -1.99
CA ASP A 579 -22.79 -7.12 -2.53
C ASP A 579 -22.09 -5.76 -2.26
N ALA A 580 -22.85 -4.71 -1.92
CA ALA A 580 -22.30 -3.41 -1.55
C ALA A 580 -21.67 -3.43 -0.15
N GLU A 581 -20.53 -2.75 0.05
CA GLU A 581 -19.91 -2.69 1.37
C GLU A 581 -20.77 -1.94 2.41
N ILE A 582 -21.62 -1.00 1.94
CA ILE A 582 -22.68 -0.38 2.72
C ILE A 582 -24.01 -0.61 1.99
N ASN A 583 -24.85 -1.48 2.54
CA ASN A 583 -26.18 -1.75 2.00
C ASN A 583 -27.24 -0.93 2.75
N ALA A 584 -27.89 0.00 2.05
CA ALA A 584 -29.07 0.69 2.55
C ALA A 584 -30.31 -0.20 2.38
N ILE A 585 -30.93 -0.59 3.49
CA ILE A 585 -32.10 -1.46 3.49
C ILE A 585 -33.41 -0.65 3.43
N GLY A 586 -34.32 -1.01 2.55
CA GLY A 586 -35.65 -0.36 2.44
C GLY A 586 -36.47 -0.51 3.72
N LYS A 587 -37.11 0.58 4.18
CA LYS A 587 -37.93 0.62 5.41
C LYS A 587 -39.32 1.19 5.24
#